data_AF-A0A9D4DPP1-F1
#
_entry.id   AF-A0A9D4DPP1-F1
#
_cell.length_a   1.000
_cell.length_b   1.000
_cell.length_c   1.000
_cell.angle_alpha   90.00
_cell.angle_beta   90.00
_cell.angle_gamma   90.00
#
_symmetry.space_group_name_H-M   'P 1'
#
loop_
_entity.id
_entity.type
_entity.pdbx_description
1 polymer ?
#
loop_
_entity_poly.entity_id
_entity_poly.type
_entity_poly.pdbx_seq_one_letter_code
_entity_poly.pdbx_strand_id
1 'polypeptide(L)'
;MRLLNHLLSTNLLQRQEVEFYVAYTTMIFEFADIYEWSSVLGYDYHYRELQAEHNFKWGTFSPHMELQMLVPKRTKPVVTSAINQHHSVEDCRFSQPGGRVHLETIVVTDTLRCLC
;
A
#
# COMPACT_ATOMS: atom_id res chain seq x y z
N MET A 1 13.02 13.33 -5.17
CA MET A 1 13.60 13.96 -3.96
C MET A 1 13.93 15.46 -4.06
N ARG A 2 13.59 16.19 -5.14
CA ARG A 2 13.89 17.63 -5.23
C ARG A 2 13.09 18.49 -4.24
N LEU A 3 11.82 18.15 -4.02
CA LEU A 3 10.95 18.86 -3.08
C LEU A 3 11.42 18.73 -1.62
N LEU A 4 11.71 17.51 -1.15
CA LEU A 4 12.22 17.29 0.21
C LEU A 4 13.52 18.05 0.48
N ASN A 5 14.46 18.00 -0.45
CA ASN A 5 15.71 18.76 -0.35
C ASN A 5 15.46 20.27 -0.31
N HIS A 6 14.49 20.77 -1.09
CA HIS A 6 14.09 22.17 -1.05
C HIS A 6 13.54 22.55 0.34
N LEU A 7 12.60 21.77 0.90
CA LEU A 7 12.01 22.00 2.21
C LEU A 7 13.05 22.02 3.34
N LEU A 8 14.04 21.13 3.27
CA LEU A 8 15.16 21.10 4.21
C LEU A 8 16.07 22.32 4.04
N SER A 9 16.35 22.73 2.79
CA SER A 9 17.21 23.88 2.51
C SER A 9 16.59 25.23 2.93
N THR A 10 15.27 25.31 2.94
CA THR A 10 14.52 26.51 3.33
C THR A 10 14.10 26.51 4.81
N ASN A 11 14.47 25.47 5.57
CA ASN A 11 14.03 25.25 6.96
C ASN A 11 12.50 25.22 7.15
N LEU A 12 11.75 24.92 6.08
CA LEU A 12 10.30 24.68 6.17
C LEU A 12 9.97 23.28 6.69
N LEU A 13 10.95 22.39 6.69
CA LEU A 13 10.87 21.06 7.30
C LEU A 13 12.16 20.81 8.10
N GLN A 14 12.04 20.36 9.35
CA GLN A 14 13.21 20.03 10.16
C GLN A 14 13.69 18.60 9.84
N ARG A 15 15.00 18.32 10.01
CA ARG A 15 15.55 16.97 9.73
C ARG A 15 14.86 15.87 10.52
N GLN A 16 14.51 16.15 11.77
CA GLN A 16 13.78 15.24 12.66
C GLN A 16 12.35 14.95 12.21
N GLU A 17 11.82 15.75 11.27
CA GLU A 17 10.46 15.62 10.75
C GLU A 17 10.41 14.89 9.40
N VAL A 18 11.58 14.58 8.81
CA VAL A 18 11.66 13.96 7.48
C VAL A 18 10.93 12.63 7.43
N GLU A 19 11.12 11.77 8.43
CA GLU A 19 10.45 10.47 8.49
C GLU A 19 8.92 10.63 8.55
N PHE A 20 8.44 11.55 9.37
CA PHE A 20 7.02 11.87 9.51
C PHE A 20 6.44 12.44 8.21
N TYR A 21 7.19 13.32 7.53
CA TYR A 21 6.78 13.90 6.26
C TYR A 21 6.71 12.82 5.16
N VAL A 22 7.67 11.88 5.13
CA VAL A 22 7.64 10.75 4.19
C VAL A 22 6.43 9.85 4.45
N ALA A 23 6.14 9.52 5.72
CA ALA A 23 4.96 8.75 6.10
C ALA A 23 3.67 9.43 5.63
N TYR A 24 3.53 10.74 5.87
CA TYR A 24 2.42 11.54 5.35
C TYR A 24 2.30 11.48 3.82
N THR A 25 3.39 11.70 3.08
CA THR A 25 3.33 11.65 1.62
C THR A 25 2.93 10.27 1.11
N THR A 26 3.38 9.21 1.78
CA THR A 26 3.00 7.82 1.45
C THR A 26 1.51 7.62 1.62
N MET A 27 0.94 8.06 2.75
CA MET A 27 -0.51 8.01 3.00
C MET A 27 -1.32 8.76 1.92
N ILE A 28 -0.86 9.94 1.48
CA ILE A 28 -1.54 10.68 0.40
C ILE A 28 -1.53 9.89 -0.91
N PHE A 29 -0.43 9.21 -1.25
CA PHE A 29 -0.38 8.35 -2.44
C PHE A 29 -1.23 7.08 -2.31
N GLU A 30 -1.28 6.47 -1.12
CA GLU A 30 -2.19 5.35 -0.86
C GLU A 30 -3.66 5.77 -1.02
N PHE A 31 -4.02 6.96 -0.55
CA PHE A 31 -5.35 7.51 -0.77
C PHE A 31 -5.62 7.77 -2.25
N ALA A 32 -4.62 8.22 -3.00
CA ALA A 32 -4.76 8.43 -4.43
C ALA A 32 -5.04 7.14 -5.21
N ASP A 33 -4.72 5.96 -4.68
CA ASP A 33 -5.07 4.69 -5.31
C ASP A 33 -6.54 4.32 -5.08
N ILE A 34 -7.08 4.63 -3.90
CA ILE A 34 -8.41 4.20 -3.43
C ILE A 34 -9.50 5.25 -3.72
N TYR A 35 -9.16 6.53 -3.66
CA TYR A 35 -10.10 7.66 -3.70
C TYR A 35 -9.87 8.58 -4.91
N GLU A 36 -10.89 9.33 -5.29
CA GLU A 36 -10.83 10.31 -6.37
C GLU A 36 -9.81 11.41 -6.05
N TRP A 37 -8.91 11.71 -6.99
CA TRP A 37 -7.81 12.65 -6.78
C TRP A 37 -8.26 14.03 -6.29
N SER A 38 -9.40 14.53 -6.77
CA SER A 38 -9.97 15.81 -6.32
C SER A 38 -10.28 15.81 -4.83
N SER A 39 -10.81 14.71 -4.30
CA SER A 39 -11.11 14.55 -2.88
C SER A 39 -9.85 14.40 -2.04
N VAL A 40 -8.84 13.68 -2.56
CA VAL A 40 -7.52 13.53 -1.91
C VAL A 40 -6.81 14.87 -1.79
N LEU A 41 -6.85 15.71 -2.83
CA LEU A 41 -6.26 17.06 -2.78
C LEU A 41 -7.00 17.98 -1.79
N GLY A 42 -8.33 17.85 -1.68
CA GLY A 42 -9.10 18.56 -0.65
C GLY A 42 -8.69 18.15 0.76
N TYR A 43 -8.54 16.85 1.00
CA TYR A 43 -8.03 16.31 2.26
C TYR A 43 -6.59 16.79 2.54
N ASP A 44 -5.70 16.75 1.54
CA ASP A 44 -4.30 17.20 1.63
C ASP A 44 -4.17 18.70 1.97
N TYR A 45 -5.05 19.53 1.40
CA TYR A 45 -5.12 20.95 1.74
C TYR A 45 -5.55 21.14 3.21
N HIS A 46 -6.64 20.52 3.63
CA HIS A 46 -7.15 20.64 4.99
C HIS A 46 -6.19 20.06 6.04
N TYR A 47 -5.49 18.96 5.73
CA TYR A 47 -4.42 18.40 6.56
C TYR A 47 -3.37 19.46 6.88
N ARG A 48 -2.89 20.17 5.86
CA ARG A 48 -1.81 21.15 6.01
C ARG A 48 -2.26 22.39 6.77
N GLU A 49 -3.51 22.82 6.61
CA GLU A 49 -4.08 23.89 7.42
C GLU A 49 -4.13 23.50 8.90
N LEU A 50 -4.67 22.32 9.23
CA LEU A 50 -4.73 21.83 10.61
C LEU A 50 -3.34 21.58 11.19
N GLN A 51 -2.40 21.08 10.38
CA GLN A 51 -1.01 20.88 10.79
C GLN A 51 -0.36 22.23 11.13
N ALA A 52 -0.60 23.27 10.34
CA ALA A 52 -0.10 24.62 10.62
C ALA A 52 -0.77 25.27 11.85
N GLU A 53 -2.06 25.02 12.07
CA GLU A 53 -2.82 25.56 13.21
C GLU A 53 -2.43 24.90 14.54
N HIS A 54 -2.33 23.57 14.55
CA HIS A 54 -2.14 22.79 15.78
C HIS A 54 -0.72 22.27 15.98
N ASN A 55 0.15 22.41 14.97
CA ASN A 55 1.55 22.03 15.00
C ASN A 55 1.81 20.58 15.42
N PHE A 56 0.92 19.66 15.01
CA PHE A 56 1.13 18.22 15.22
C PHE A 56 2.13 17.65 14.19
N LYS A 57 2.67 16.47 14.50
CA LYS A 57 3.66 15.80 13.63
C LYS A 57 3.01 15.29 12.35
N TRP A 58 3.69 15.47 11.21
CA TRP A 58 3.29 14.86 9.94
C TRP A 58 3.00 13.36 10.08
N GLY A 59 2.04 12.86 9.30
CA GLY A 59 1.63 11.45 9.32
C GLY A 59 0.81 11.06 10.55
N THR A 60 0.61 11.98 11.50
CA THR A 60 -0.31 11.73 12.62
C THR A 60 -1.74 11.84 12.13
N PHE A 61 -2.56 10.85 12.51
CA PHE A 61 -3.99 10.90 12.30
C PHE A 61 -4.60 11.81 13.37
N SER A 62 -4.98 13.03 12.99
CA SER A 62 -5.69 13.92 13.90
C SER A 62 -7.13 13.43 14.05
N PRO A 63 -7.69 13.37 15.29
CA PRO A 63 -9.09 13.01 15.51
C PRO A 63 -10.07 13.93 14.79
N HIS A 64 -9.63 15.15 14.47
CA HIS A 64 -10.40 16.15 13.73
C HIS A 64 -10.36 15.94 12.21
N MET A 65 -9.58 14.97 11.71
CA MET A 65 -9.59 14.64 10.29
C MET A 65 -10.70 13.68 9.95
N GLU A 66 -11.69 14.23 9.26
CA GLU A 66 -12.80 13.44 8.74
C GLU A 66 -12.41 12.81 7.40
N LEU A 67 -12.21 11.48 7.40
CA LEU A 67 -12.12 10.68 6.17
C LEU A 67 -13.38 10.80 5.30
N GLN A 68 -14.46 11.38 5.83
CA GLN A 68 -15.72 11.62 5.11
C GLN A 68 -15.54 12.54 3.88
N MET A 69 -14.45 13.33 3.83
CA MET A 69 -14.13 14.13 2.65
C MET A 69 -13.65 13.31 1.46
N LEU A 70 -13.15 12.08 1.68
CA LEU A 70 -12.60 11.23 0.63
C LEU A 70 -13.71 10.50 -0.13
N VAL A 71 -13.70 10.63 -1.46
CA VAL A 71 -14.70 10.01 -2.34
C VAL A 71 -14.10 8.74 -2.95
N PRO A 72 -14.64 7.54 -2.69
CA PRO A 72 -14.09 6.31 -3.24
C PRO A 72 -14.13 6.29 -4.77
N LYS A 73 -13.07 5.79 -5.42
CA LYS A 73 -13.12 5.52 -6.85
C LYS A 73 -14.17 4.45 -7.13
N ARG A 74 -14.91 4.62 -8.23
CA ARG A 74 -15.80 3.57 -8.72
C ARG A 74 -14.96 2.44 -9.31
N THR A 75 -14.67 1.41 -8.52
CA THR A 75 -14.13 0.16 -9.07
C THR A 75 -15.19 -0.46 -9.97
N LYS A 76 -14.87 -0.63 -11.25
CA LYS A 76 -15.70 -1.47 -12.13
C LYS A 76 -15.71 -2.87 -11.52
N PRO A 77 -16.87 -3.53 -11.37
CA PRO A 77 -16.90 -4.89 -10.88
C PRO A 77 -16.02 -5.74 -11.80
N VAL A 78 -14.99 -6.34 -11.22
CA VAL A 78 -14.24 -7.40 -11.89
C VAL A 78 -15.25 -8.54 -12.05
N VAL A 79 -15.80 -8.67 -13.25
CA VAL A 79 -16.55 -9.86 -13.63
C VAL A 79 -15.52 -10.97 -13.69
N THR A 80 -15.34 -11.66 -12.58
CA THR A 80 -14.61 -12.93 -12.53
C THR A 80 -15.45 -13.91 -13.34
N SER A 81 -15.21 -13.96 -14.65
CA SER A 81 -15.71 -15.04 -15.48
C SER A 81 -15.15 -16.33 -14.90
N ALA A 82 -15.99 -17.04 -14.15
CA ALA A 82 -15.68 -18.36 -13.63
C ALA A 82 -15.20 -19.22 -14.80
N ILE A 83 -13.92 -19.60 -14.77
CA ILE A 83 -13.40 -20.62 -15.67
C ILE A 83 -14.09 -21.92 -15.26
N ASN A 84 -15.08 -22.35 -16.04
CA ASN A 84 -15.60 -23.70 -16.02
C ASN A 84 -14.44 -24.67 -16.30
N GLN A 85 -13.84 -25.21 -15.24
CA GLN A 85 -13.04 -26.42 -15.36
C GLN A 85 -13.89 -27.60 -14.90
N HIS A 86 -14.52 -28.22 -15.89
CA HIS A 86 -14.93 -29.62 -15.84
C HIS A 86 -13.65 -30.46 -15.64
N HIS A 87 -13.28 -30.75 -14.39
CA HIS A 87 -12.29 -31.79 -14.12
C HIS A 87 -13.04 -33.12 -13.96
N SER A 88 -13.01 -33.91 -15.02
CA SER A 88 -13.34 -35.33 -14.98
C SER A 88 -12.39 -36.02 -14.00
N VAL A 89 -12.96 -36.70 -13.01
CA VAL A 89 -12.22 -37.56 -12.09
C VAL A 89 -11.92 -38.84 -12.86
N GLU A 90 -10.73 -38.93 -13.47
CA GLU A 90 -10.20 -40.20 -13.94
C GLU A 90 -9.12 -40.70 -12.98
N ASP A 91 -9.38 -41.91 -12.49
CA ASP A 91 -8.55 -42.75 -11.65
C ASP A 91 -7.09 -42.81 -12.14
N CYS A 92 -6.16 -42.48 -11.27
CA CYS A 92 -4.79 -42.99 -11.35
C CYS A 92 -4.40 -43.59 -10.00
N ARG A 93 -4.59 -44.92 -9.91
CA ARG A 93 -3.92 -45.78 -8.93
C ARG A 93 -2.41 -45.72 -9.17
N PHE A 94 -1.66 -45.33 -8.16
CA PHE A 94 -0.27 -45.74 -8.03
C PHE A 94 0.00 -46.16 -6.57
N SER A 95 0.13 -47.46 -6.37
CA SER A 95 0.62 -48.04 -5.13
C SER A 95 2.14 -47.88 -5.07
N GLN A 96 2.69 -47.39 -3.95
CA GLN A 96 3.76 -48.06 -3.19
C GLN A 96 4.22 -47.23 -1.96
N PRO A 97 4.98 -47.84 -1.01
CA PRO A 97 4.76 -47.69 0.42
C PRO A 97 5.85 -46.89 1.15
N GLY A 98 5.51 -46.45 2.37
CA GLY A 98 6.44 -46.44 3.49
C GLY A 98 7.47 -45.31 3.56
N GLY A 99 7.23 -44.36 4.48
CA GLY A 99 8.27 -44.01 5.45
C GLY A 99 8.82 -42.57 5.42
N ARG A 100 8.74 -41.98 6.62
CA ARG A 100 9.54 -40.89 7.21
C ARG A 100 9.15 -39.43 6.93
N VAL A 101 8.68 -38.85 8.04
CA VAL A 101 8.62 -37.44 8.39
C VAL A 101 10.01 -36.81 8.37
N HIS A 102 10.16 -35.68 7.70
CA HIS A 102 11.22 -34.71 7.99
C HIS A 102 10.65 -33.28 7.85
N LEU A 103 10.61 -32.56 8.97
CA LEU A 103 10.58 -31.10 8.98
C LEU A 103 11.94 -30.62 8.48
N GLU A 104 11.97 -29.66 7.55
CA GLU A 104 13.00 -28.62 7.54
C GLU A 104 12.60 -27.44 6.64
N THR A 105 12.42 -26.29 7.29
CA THR A 105 12.91 -24.96 6.91
C THR A 105 13.05 -24.65 5.42
N ILE A 106 12.11 -23.90 4.84
CA ILE A 106 12.36 -23.20 3.57
C ILE A 106 13.11 -21.91 3.88
N VAL A 107 14.43 -22.00 3.70
CA VAL A 107 15.36 -20.87 3.63
C VAL A 107 15.08 -20.09 2.33
N VAL A 108 15.04 -18.77 2.47
CA VAL A 108 15.06 -17.79 1.38
C VAL A 108 16.26 -18.07 0.47
N THR A 109 16.04 -18.30 -0.83
CA THR A 109 17.05 -17.96 -1.84
C THR A 109 16.40 -17.45 -3.12
N ASP A 110 16.73 -16.20 -3.38
CA ASP A 110 16.75 -15.46 -4.63
C ASP A 110 17.33 -16.29 -5.79
N THR A 111 16.63 -16.38 -6.93
CA THR A 111 17.32 -16.59 -8.22
C THR A 111 16.50 -16.00 -9.38
N LEU A 112 16.82 -14.75 -9.67
CA LEU A 112 16.96 -14.14 -10.99
C LEU A 112 16.91 -15.07 -12.23
N ARG A 113 16.23 -14.55 -13.25
CA ARG A 113 16.41 -14.75 -14.70
C ARG A 113 15.99 -16.10 -15.30
N CYS A 114 15.01 -16.01 -16.21
CA CYS A 114 15.18 -16.54 -17.56
C CYS A 114 14.47 -15.63 -18.57
N LEU A 115 15.29 -15.00 -19.41
CA LEU A 115 14.96 -14.57 -20.77
C LEU A 115 14.80 -15.83 -21.62
N CYS A 116 13.70 -15.92 -22.37
CA CYS A 116 13.63 -16.48 -23.72
C CYS A 116 12.47 -15.78 -24.43
#